data_AF-A0A927UFM8-F1
#
_entry.id   AF-A0A927UFM8-F1
#
_cell.length_a   1.000
_cell.length_b   1.000
_cell.length_c   1.000
_cell.angle_alpha   90.00
_cell.angle_beta   90.00
_cell.angle_gamma   90.00
#
_symmetry.space_group_name_H-M   'P 1'
#
loop_
_entity.id
_entity.type
_entity.pdbx_description
1 polymer ?
#
loop_
_entity_poly.entity_id
_entity_poly.type
_entity_poly.pdbx_seq_one_letter_code
_entity_poly.pdbx_strand_id
1 'polypeptide(L)'
;MAKFSYKLQNILDIKNKLETQAQSVYAEEIEKLRQEELKLDAIRADIYKYQNAIRGMGESKVNISELKRCSEAIELKKEEAKTQIVRIKRAEKNVEIARQKLSEAMKERKTHEKLREKAFENFLIELEGSEMKEIDELVSFTFNKQE
;
A
#
# COMPACT_ATOMS: atom_id res chain seq x y z
N MET A 1 -36.52 -18.52 -9.76
CA MET A 1 -35.66 -17.37 -10.08
C MET A 1 -34.25 -17.88 -10.36
N ALA A 2 -33.70 -17.55 -11.52
CA ALA A 2 -32.34 -17.94 -11.87
C ALA A 2 -31.34 -17.28 -10.90
N LYS A 3 -30.28 -18.01 -10.52
CA LYS A 3 -29.23 -17.52 -9.62
C LYS A 3 -27.96 -17.22 -10.41
N PHE A 4 -27.45 -16.00 -10.29
CA PHE A 4 -26.17 -15.63 -10.91
C PHE A 4 -24.99 -16.38 -10.28
N SER A 5 -24.10 -16.90 -11.12
CA SER A 5 -22.84 -17.52 -10.72
C SER A 5 -21.71 -17.03 -11.62
N TYR A 6 -20.68 -16.44 -11.03
CA TYR A 6 -19.52 -15.97 -11.77
C TYR A 6 -18.43 -17.06 -11.84
N LYS A 7 -18.15 -17.56 -13.04
CA LYS A 7 -17.20 -18.67 -13.27
C LYS A 7 -15.79 -18.39 -12.73
N LEU A 8 -15.37 -17.13 -12.65
CA LEU A 8 -14.03 -16.73 -12.19
C LEU A 8 -14.04 -16.13 -10.77
N GLN A 9 -15.08 -16.40 -9.96
CA GLN A 9 -15.17 -15.86 -8.60
C GLN A 9 -13.94 -16.22 -7.74
N ASN A 10 -13.45 -17.45 -7.85
CA ASN A 10 -12.24 -17.89 -7.14
C ASN A 10 -11.01 -17.03 -7.49
N ILE A 11 -10.88 -16.63 -8.76
CA ILE A 11 -9.78 -15.77 -9.20
C ILE A 11 -9.93 -14.37 -8.61
N LEU A 12 -11.15 -13.81 -8.65
CA LEU A 12 -11.44 -12.52 -8.04
C LEU A 12 -11.12 -12.51 -6.54
N ASP A 13 -11.47 -13.57 -5.82
CA ASP A 13 -11.18 -13.70 -4.38
C ASP A 13 -9.67 -13.79 -4.11
N ILE A 14 -8.91 -14.49 -4.96
CA ILE A 14 -7.44 -14.51 -4.89
C ILE A 14 -6.88 -13.10 -5.15
N LYS A 15 -7.38 -12.37 -6.14
CA LYS A 15 -6.94 -11.00 -6.44
C LYS A 15 -7.23 -10.04 -5.28
N ASN A 16 -8.37 -10.17 -4.62
CA ASN A 16 -8.68 -9.42 -3.39
C ASN A 16 -7.62 -9.68 -2.30
N LYS A 17 -7.29 -10.96 -2.05
CA LYS A 17 -6.26 -11.31 -1.05
C LYS A 17 -4.89 -10.77 -1.42
N LEU A 18 -4.50 -10.83 -2.69
CA LEU A 18 -3.22 -10.29 -3.17
C LEU A 18 -3.15 -8.77 -3.01
N GLU A 19 -4.25 -8.05 -3.25
CA GLU A 19 -4.32 -6.61 -2.96
C GLU A 19 -4.15 -6.34 -1.47
N THR A 20 -4.87 -7.04 -0.60
CA THR A 20 -4.72 -6.88 0.86
C THR A 20 -3.29 -7.17 1.33
N GLN A 21 -2.64 -8.19 0.77
CA GLN A 21 -1.25 -8.50 1.04
C GLN A 21 -0.32 -7.37 0.58
N ALA A 22 -0.52 -6.84 -0.62
CA ALA A 22 0.25 -5.72 -1.15
C ALA A 22 0.06 -4.44 -0.31
N GLN A 23 -1.15 -4.17 0.17
CA GLN A 23 -1.44 -3.06 1.09
C GLN A 23 -0.67 -3.21 2.40
N SER A 24 -0.65 -4.43 2.97
CA SER A 24 0.07 -4.73 4.20
C SER A 24 1.58 -4.52 4.04
N VAL A 25 2.16 -5.01 2.94
CA VAL A 25 3.59 -4.82 2.61
C VAL A 25 3.91 -3.33 2.43
N TYR A 26 3.05 -2.58 1.73
CA TYR A 26 3.24 -1.14 1.55
C TYR A 26 3.23 -0.39 2.89
N ALA A 27 2.30 -0.72 3.79
CA ALA A 27 2.25 -0.15 5.13
C ALA A 27 3.51 -0.49 5.96
N GLU A 28 4.00 -1.72 5.85
CA GLU A 28 5.23 -2.15 6.52
C GLU A 28 6.47 -1.38 6.03
N GLU A 29 6.60 -1.17 4.72
CA GLU A 29 7.72 -0.40 4.16
C GLU A 29 7.65 1.09 4.54
N ILE A 30 6.45 1.68 4.63
CA ILE A 30 6.27 3.04 5.17
C ILE A 30 6.75 3.11 6.61
N GLU A 31 6.36 2.13 7.44
CA GLU A 31 6.78 2.12 8.84
C GLU A 31 8.30 1.98 8.96
N LYS A 32 8.93 1.12 8.13
CA LYS A 32 10.40 1.03 8.07
C LYS A 32 11.05 2.36 7.69
N LEU A 33 10.53 3.05 6.67
CA LEU A 33 11.02 4.39 6.29
C LEU A 33 10.93 5.36 7.47
N ARG A 34 9.78 5.42 8.14
CA ARG A 34 9.56 6.26 9.32
C ARG A 34 10.56 5.96 10.44
N GLN A 35 10.83 4.69 10.71
CA GLN A 35 11.83 4.29 11.71
C GLN A 35 13.25 4.74 11.34
N GLU A 36 13.62 4.68 10.07
CA GLU A 36 14.93 5.17 9.61
C GLU A 36 15.02 6.72 9.69
N GLU A 37 13.93 7.44 9.44
CA GLU A 37 13.85 8.89 9.65
C GLU A 37 13.99 9.28 11.12
N LEU A 38 13.28 8.58 12.02
CA LEU A 38 13.39 8.81 13.47
C LEU A 38 14.82 8.58 13.99
N LYS A 39 15.53 7.58 13.47
CA LYS A 39 16.94 7.36 13.80
C LYS A 39 17.82 8.53 13.36
N LEU A 40 17.57 9.10 12.18
CA LEU A 40 18.31 10.28 11.71
C LEU A 40 18.05 11.48 12.62
N ASP A 41 16.81 11.69 13.05
CA ASP A 41 16.45 12.77 13.95
C ASP A 41 17.09 12.60 15.33
N ALA A 42 17.17 11.37 15.85
CA ALA A 42 17.92 11.08 17.07
C ALA A 42 19.41 11.40 16.92
N ILE A 43 20.05 11.04 15.80
CA ILE A 43 21.46 11.39 15.53
C ILE A 43 21.64 12.92 15.47
N ARG A 44 20.70 13.64 14.83
CA ARG A 44 20.72 15.11 14.78
C ARG A 44 20.56 15.74 16.16
N ALA A 45 19.69 15.19 16.99
CA ALA A 45 19.51 15.64 18.38
C ALA A 45 20.80 15.42 19.20
N ASP A 46 21.49 14.29 19.01
CA ASP A 46 22.80 14.04 19.64
C ASP A 46 23.84 15.07 19.20
N ILE A 47 23.94 15.37 17.90
CA ILE A 47 24.85 16.41 17.37
C ILE A 47 24.55 17.75 18.04
N TYR A 48 23.28 18.14 18.11
CA TYR A 48 22.86 19.38 18.74
C TYR A 48 23.21 19.44 20.24
N LYS A 49 23.04 18.32 20.95
CA LYS A 49 23.42 18.19 22.37
C LYS A 49 24.92 18.41 22.57
N TYR A 50 25.78 17.78 21.76
CA TYR A 50 27.23 17.99 21.84
C TYR A 50 27.63 19.42 21.47
N GLN A 51 26.98 20.03 20.47
CA GLN A 51 27.23 21.43 20.10
C GLN A 51 26.88 22.39 21.25
N ASN A 52 25.76 22.16 21.93
CA ASN A 52 25.37 22.97 23.09
C ASN A 52 26.32 22.77 24.27
N ALA A 53 26.81 21.54 24.50
CA ALA A 53 27.81 21.27 25.53
C ALA A 53 29.10 22.06 25.28
N ILE A 54 29.58 22.10 24.03
CA ILE A 54 30.76 22.90 23.64
C ILE A 54 30.51 24.40 23.90
N ARG A 55 29.33 24.93 23.52
CA ARG A 55 28.98 26.35 23.75
C ARG A 55 28.99 26.70 25.23
N GLY A 56 28.37 25.87 26.08
CA GLY A 56 28.34 26.09 27.54
C GLY A 56 29.71 25.96 28.21
N MET A 57 30.61 25.11 27.70
CA MET A 57 31.98 25.02 28.19
C MET A 57 32.82 26.28 27.87
N GLY A 58 32.49 26.99 26.78
CA GLY A 58 33.13 28.26 26.41
C GLY A 58 32.84 29.41 27.38
N GLU A 59 31.79 29.31 28.19
CA GLU A 59 31.36 30.33 29.16
C GLU A 59 31.98 30.14 30.56
N SER A 60 32.68 29.02 30.80
CA SER A 60 33.35 28.70 32.07
C SER A 60 34.83 28.32 31.83
N LYS A 61 35.57 27.88 32.86
CA LYS A 61 36.98 27.43 32.68
C LYS A 61 37.02 26.28 31.66
N VAL A 62 37.49 26.59 30.45
CA VAL A 62 37.52 25.69 29.30
C VAL A 62 38.39 24.46 29.58
N ASN A 63 37.77 23.28 29.58
CA ASN A 63 38.49 22.01 29.57
C ASN A 63 38.77 21.58 28.12
N ILE A 64 40.00 21.76 27.67
CA ILE A 64 40.43 21.47 26.29
C ILE A 64 40.23 19.98 25.93
N SER A 65 40.36 19.07 26.91
CA SER A 65 40.20 17.64 26.67
C SER A 65 38.74 17.26 26.38
N GLU A 66 37.79 17.84 27.11
CA GLU A 66 36.36 17.61 26.90
C GLU A 66 35.89 18.22 25.59
N LEU A 67 36.39 19.40 25.23
CA LEU A 67 36.08 20.04 23.95
C LEU A 67 36.52 19.16 22.77
N LYS A 68 37.73 18.61 22.80
CA LYS A 68 38.21 17.67 21.78
C LYS A 68 37.32 16.43 21.66
N ARG A 69 36.95 15.82 22.80
CA ARG A 69 36.04 14.66 22.82
C ARG A 69 34.67 14.98 22.22
N CYS A 70 34.10 16.14 22.54
CA CYS A 70 32.82 16.55 21.96
C CYS A 70 32.93 16.82 20.45
N SER A 71 34.01 17.44 19.99
CA SER A 71 34.26 17.62 18.55
C SER A 71 34.41 16.30 17.82
N GLU A 72 35.19 15.35 18.35
CA GLU A 72 35.33 14.01 17.77
C GLU A 72 33.98 13.27 17.74
N ALA A 73 33.18 13.35 18.81
CA ALA A 73 31.85 12.78 18.86
C ALA A 73 30.90 13.39 17.81
N ILE A 74 30.98 14.69 17.57
CA ILE A 74 30.20 15.37 16.52
C ILE A 74 30.59 14.85 15.14
N GLU A 75 31.88 14.73 14.83
CA GLU A 75 32.33 14.23 13.53
C GLU A 75 31.90 12.78 13.31
N LEU A 76 32.02 11.91 14.32
CA LEU A 76 31.50 10.55 14.27
C LEU A 76 29.99 10.53 13.99
N LYS A 77 29.22 11.35 14.71
CA LYS A 77 27.76 11.45 14.53
C LYS A 77 27.36 12.00 13.16
N LYS A 78 28.16 12.90 12.58
CA LYS A 78 27.94 13.37 11.19
C LYS A 78 28.15 12.25 10.18
N GLU A 79 29.15 11.40 10.36
CA GLU A 79 29.35 10.23 9.49
C GLU A 79 28.23 9.18 9.67
N GLU A 80 27.76 8.96 10.90
CA GLU A 80 26.56 8.16 11.17
C GLU A 80 25.33 8.73 10.44
N ALA A 81 25.12 10.05 10.49
CA ALA A 81 24.01 10.72 9.82
C ALA A 81 24.07 10.55 8.29
N LYS A 82 25.26 10.68 7.67
CA LYS A 82 25.43 10.43 6.23
C LYS A 82 25.05 8.99 5.86
N THR A 83 25.50 8.02 6.65
CA THR A 83 25.14 6.61 6.45
C THR A 83 23.63 6.40 6.61
N GLN A 84 23.02 7.04 7.60
CA GLN A 84 21.59 6.95 7.86
C GLN A 84 20.75 7.56 6.73
N ILE A 85 21.20 8.66 6.12
CA ILE A 85 20.56 9.24 4.93
C ILE A 85 20.56 8.25 3.75
N VAL A 86 21.64 7.49 3.54
CA VAL A 86 21.68 6.45 2.50
C VAL A 86 20.68 5.34 2.79
N ARG A 87 20.50 4.96 4.07
CA ARG A 87 19.49 3.98 4.48
C ARG A 87 18.07 4.49 4.24
N ILE A 88 17.79 5.75 4.54
CA ILE A 88 16.50 6.40 4.25
C ILE A 88 16.23 6.35 2.74
N LYS A 89 17.18 6.77 1.90
CA LYS A 89 17.03 6.69 0.43
C LYS A 89 16.73 5.28 -0.08
N ARG A 90 17.33 4.27 0.55
CA ARG A 90 17.04 2.87 0.24
C ARG A 90 15.62 2.48 0.67
N ALA A 91 15.18 2.90 1.85
CA ALA A 91 13.82 2.67 2.34
C ALA A 91 12.77 3.39 1.47
N GLU A 92 13.01 4.64 1.06
CA GLU A 92 12.16 5.38 0.11
C GLU A 92 12.00 4.62 -1.21
N LYS A 93 13.10 4.08 -1.74
CA LYS A 93 13.04 3.24 -2.95
C LYS A 93 12.21 1.98 -2.73
N ASN A 94 12.30 1.33 -1.58
CA ASN A 94 11.49 0.16 -1.27
C ASN A 94 9.99 0.49 -1.15
N VAL A 95 9.66 1.63 -0.53
CA VAL A 95 8.29 2.14 -0.45
C VAL A 95 7.72 2.37 -1.85
N GLU A 96 8.49 2.98 -2.75
CA GLU A 96 8.05 3.19 -4.13
C GLU A 96 7.85 1.86 -4.90
N ILE A 97 8.73 0.87 -4.70
CA ILE A 97 8.54 -0.47 -5.26
C ILE A 97 7.26 -1.12 -4.72
N ALA A 98 7.02 -1.04 -3.41
CA ALA A 98 5.82 -1.60 -2.78
C ALA A 98 4.55 -0.88 -3.27
N ARG A 99 4.61 0.44 -3.47
CA ARG A 99 3.53 1.25 -4.06
C ARG A 99 3.19 0.82 -5.48
N GLN A 100 4.19 0.56 -6.31
CA GLN A 100 4.00 0.09 -7.69
C GLN A 100 3.31 -1.28 -7.70
N LYS A 101 3.77 -2.23 -6.88
CA LYS A 101 3.14 -3.55 -6.74
C LYS A 101 1.69 -3.46 -6.25
N LEU A 102 1.41 -2.58 -5.29
CA LEU A 102 0.04 -2.33 -4.84
C LEU A 102 -0.83 -1.77 -5.98
N SER A 103 -0.32 -0.80 -6.73
CA SER A 103 -1.03 -0.23 -7.89
C SER A 103 -1.36 -1.29 -8.95
N GLU A 104 -0.42 -2.20 -9.23
CA GLU A 104 -0.63 -3.34 -10.14
C GLU A 104 -1.71 -4.29 -9.61
N ALA A 105 -1.62 -4.72 -8.34
CA ALA A 105 -2.61 -5.58 -7.72
C ALA A 105 -4.03 -4.97 -7.76
N MET A 106 -4.14 -3.67 -7.48
CA MET A 106 -5.40 -2.94 -7.57
C MET A 106 -5.97 -2.89 -8.99
N LYS A 107 -5.12 -2.68 -10.01
CA LYS A 107 -5.54 -2.69 -11.42
C LYS A 107 -6.06 -4.06 -11.83
N GLU A 108 -5.39 -5.13 -11.43
CA GLU A 108 -5.82 -6.50 -11.70
C GLU A 108 -7.16 -6.81 -11.03
N ARG A 109 -7.32 -6.51 -9.73
CA ARG A 109 -8.61 -6.71 -9.03
C ARG A 109 -9.74 -5.97 -9.75
N LYS A 110 -9.57 -4.66 -10.02
CA LYS A 110 -10.58 -3.84 -10.72
C LYS A 110 -10.92 -4.39 -12.10
N THR A 111 -9.97 -5.00 -12.79
CA THR A 111 -10.21 -5.65 -14.09
C THR A 111 -11.12 -6.87 -13.92
N HIS A 112 -10.88 -7.70 -12.92
CA HIS A 112 -11.75 -8.85 -12.61
C HIS A 112 -13.14 -8.44 -12.10
N GLU A 113 -13.25 -7.35 -11.35
CA GLU A 113 -14.55 -6.79 -10.95
C GLU A 113 -15.38 -6.38 -12.17
N LYS A 114 -14.78 -5.65 -13.11
CA LYS A 114 -15.46 -5.28 -14.37
C LYS A 114 -15.89 -6.50 -15.19
N LEU A 115 -15.08 -7.57 -15.21
CA LEU A 115 -15.46 -8.81 -15.87
C LEU A 115 -16.66 -9.48 -15.19
N ARG A 116 -16.74 -9.42 -13.86
CA ARG A 116 -17.88 -9.94 -13.10
C ARG A 116 -19.14 -9.11 -13.35
N GLU A 117 -19.03 -7.78 -13.38
CA GLU A 117 -20.14 -6.87 -13.70
C GLU A 117 -20.70 -7.16 -15.10
N LYS A 118 -19.85 -7.25 -16.12
CA LYS A 118 -20.28 -7.62 -17.48
C LYS A 118 -20.92 -9.01 -17.56
N ALA A 119 -20.39 -9.99 -16.83
CA ALA A 119 -20.99 -11.31 -16.77
C ALA A 119 -22.38 -11.29 -16.11
N PHE A 120 -22.58 -10.40 -15.14
CA PHE A 120 -23.87 -10.19 -14.50
C PHE A 120 -24.87 -9.50 -15.42
N GLU A 121 -24.46 -8.48 -16.15
CA GLU A 121 -25.29 -7.81 -17.18
C GLU A 121 -25.77 -8.80 -18.24
N ASN A 122 -24.86 -9.64 -18.77
CA ASN A 122 -25.23 -10.68 -19.75
C ASN A 122 -26.22 -11.69 -19.16
N PHE A 123 -26.03 -12.08 -17.90
CA PHE A 123 -26.96 -12.99 -17.22
C PHE A 123 -28.37 -12.38 -17.09
N LEU A 124 -28.49 -11.08 -16.83
CA LEU A 124 -29.79 -10.40 -16.79
C LEU A 124 -30.47 -10.38 -18.17
N ILE A 125 -29.71 -10.12 -19.23
CA ILE A 125 -30.22 -10.13 -20.61
C ILE A 125 -30.72 -11.54 -21.00
N GLU A 126 -29.94 -12.57 -20.66
CA GLU A 126 -30.32 -13.97 -20.92
C GLU A 126 -31.57 -14.37 -20.13
N LEU A 127 -31.70 -13.91 -18.88
CA LEU A 127 -32.86 -14.16 -18.04
C LEU A 127 -34.11 -13.51 -18.64
N GLU A 128 -34.06 -12.22 -18.99
CA GLU A 128 -35.18 -11.51 -19.61
C GLU A 128 -35.61 -12.17 -20.93
N GLY A 129 -34.64 -12.58 -21.77
CA GLY A 129 -34.91 -13.31 -23.00
C GLY A 129 -35.55 -14.68 -22.78
N SER A 130 -35.20 -15.38 -21.68
CA SER A 130 -35.85 -16.64 -21.31
C SER A 130 -37.27 -16.43 -20.80
N GLU A 131 -37.49 -15.40 -19.97
CA GLU A 131 -38.82 -15.04 -19.46
C GLU A 131 -39.76 -14.62 -20.59
N MET A 132 -39.27 -13.86 -21.58
CA MET A 132 -40.05 -13.52 -22.77
C MET A 132 -40.48 -14.75 -23.59
N LYS A 133 -39.59 -15.75 -23.74
CA LYS A 133 -39.93 -17.00 -24.44
C LYS A 133 -40.98 -17.81 -23.69
N GLU A 134 -40.85 -17.92 -22.36
CA GLU A 134 -41.84 -18.60 -21.54
C GLU A 134 -43.22 -17.94 -21.65
N ILE A 135 -43.27 -16.60 -21.70
CA ILE A 135 -44.51 -15.86 -21.93
C ILE A 135 -45.12 -16.18 -23.31
N ASP A 136 -44.32 -16.17 -24.37
CA ASP A 136 -44.78 -16.47 -25.74
C ASP A 136 -45.32 -17.90 -25.89
N GLU A 137 -44.64 -18.87 -25.25
CA GLU A 137 -45.10 -20.26 -25.17
C GLU A 137 -46.43 -20.39 -24.42
N LEU A 138 -46.58 -19.70 -23.29
CA LEU A 138 -47.83 -19.67 -22.52
C LEU A 138 -48.98 -19.04 -23.32
N VAL A 139 -48.73 -17.92 -23.99
CA VAL A 139 -49.72 -17.24 -24.83
C VAL A 139 -50.16 -18.19 -25.95
N SER A 140 -49.22 -18.78 -26.68
CA SER A 140 -49.51 -19.74 -27.76
C SER A 140 -50.33 -20.94 -27.27
N PHE A 141 -50.04 -21.47 -26.09
CA PHE A 141 -50.80 -22.56 -25.48
C PHE A 141 -52.22 -22.15 -25.05
N THR A 142 -52.40 -20.92 -24.56
CA THR A 142 -53.74 -20.41 -24.22
C THR A 142 -54.61 -20.16 -25.45
N PHE A 143 -54.04 -19.64 -26.53
CA PHE A 143 -54.76 -19.43 -27.80
C PHE A 143 -55.19 -20.76 -28.44
N ASN A 144 -54.31 -21.78 -28.46
CA ASN A 144 -54.64 -23.12 -28.97
C ASN A 144 -55.71 -23.87 -28.14
N LYS A 145 -56.06 -23.42 -26.93
CA LYS A 145 -57.10 -24.02 -26.09
C LYS A 145 -58.48 -23.35 -26.23
N GLN A 146 -58.55 -22.20 -26.90
CA GLN A 146 -59.79 -21.44 -27.08
C GLN A 146 -60.43 -21.66 -28.48
N GLU A 147 -59.77 -22.40 -29.37
CA GLU A 147 -60.40 -23.08 -30.53
C GLU A 147 -60.85 -24.50 -30.17
#